data_AF-A0A3N6ZRI5-F1
#
_entry.id   AF-A0A3N6ZRI5-F1
#
_cell.length_a   1.000
_cell.length_b   1.000
_cell.length_c   1.000
_cell.angle_alpha   90.00
_cell.angle_beta   90.00
_cell.angle_gamma   90.00
#
_symmetry.space_group_name_H-M   'P 1'
#
loop_
_entity.id
_entity.type
_entity.pdbx_description
1 polymer ?
#
loop_
_entity_poly.entity_id
_entity_poly.type
_entity_poly.pdbx_seq_one_letter_code
_entity_poly.pdbx_strand_id
1 'polypeptide(L)'
;MIMKRIYLFVMMLLCSSALFAQAPSAYSLRVVNQTNCPVFYSVIGDEICVCGRNYQSGIMSLAPGGTATYANTTFFPLPGSYPPIPKGITGALIYSGSPACQNPTTGVVGQPAPACTLPLNYSYLGLGYQCERCSDIRVRWIPANNCQEYAQLIFY
;
A
#
# COMPACT_ATOMS: atom_id res chain seq x y z
N MET A 1 48.05 21.41 -2.93
CA MET A 1 47.37 20.61 -1.88
C MET A 1 45.93 21.05 -1.55
N ILE A 2 45.48 22.25 -1.95
CA ILE A 2 44.12 22.76 -1.66
C ILE A 2 43.01 22.12 -2.53
N MET A 3 43.28 21.79 -3.80
CA MET A 3 42.30 21.17 -4.72
C MET A 3 41.78 19.79 -4.26
N LYS A 4 42.59 18.99 -3.55
CA LYS A 4 42.21 17.64 -3.10
C LYS A 4 41.17 17.65 -1.97
N ARG A 5 41.08 18.74 -1.20
CA ARG A 5 40.15 18.89 -0.06
C ARG A 5 38.75 19.31 -0.50
N ILE A 6 38.65 20.06 -1.60
CA ILE A 6 37.37 20.51 -2.16
C ILE A 6 36.60 19.32 -2.75
N TYR A 7 37.29 18.40 -3.46
CA TYR A 7 36.66 17.17 -3.96
C TYR A 7 36.07 16.29 -2.86
N LEU A 8 36.76 16.20 -1.71
CA LEU A 8 36.28 15.45 -0.54
C LEU A 8 35.03 16.08 0.08
N PHE A 9 34.98 17.42 0.18
CA PHE A 9 33.81 18.13 0.68
C PHE A 9 32.60 18.01 -0.26
N VAL A 10 32.81 18.10 -1.58
CA VAL A 10 31.73 17.94 -2.56
C VAL A 10 31.20 16.51 -2.60
N MET A 11 32.07 15.49 -2.47
CA MET A 11 31.66 14.08 -2.33
C MET A 11 30.84 13.82 -1.06
N MET A 12 31.21 14.42 0.08
CA MET A 12 30.41 14.27 1.32
C MET A 12 29.06 14.98 1.23
N LEU A 13 28.98 16.14 0.56
CA LEU A 13 27.71 16.84 0.36
C LEU A 13 26.77 16.07 -0.58
N LEU A 14 27.31 15.41 -1.61
CA LEU A 14 26.53 14.59 -2.55
C LEU A 14 26.05 13.26 -1.95
N CYS A 15 26.76 12.68 -0.98
CA CYS A 15 26.27 11.52 -0.22
C CYS A 15 25.12 11.87 0.75
N SER A 16 24.93 13.15 1.09
CA SER A 16 23.93 13.59 2.06
C SER A 16 22.50 13.62 1.48
N SER A 17 22.36 13.68 0.15
CA SER A 17 21.06 13.75 -0.54
C SER A 17 20.53 12.40 -1.04
N ALA A 18 21.24 11.29 -0.80
CA ALA A 18 20.83 9.96 -1.25
C ALA A 18 19.87 9.23 -0.27
N LEU A 19 19.59 9.80 0.90
CA LEU A 19 18.57 9.29 1.83
C LEU A 19 17.22 9.93 1.50
N PHE A 20 16.67 9.62 0.32
CA PHE A 20 15.22 9.69 0.14
C PHE A 20 14.60 8.60 1.01
N ALA A 21 14.51 8.86 2.32
CA ALA A 21 13.82 8.00 3.25
C ALA A 21 12.35 7.97 2.84
N GLN A 22 11.95 6.89 2.17
CA GLN A 22 10.56 6.67 1.82
C GLN A 22 9.71 6.64 3.09
N ALA A 23 8.52 7.23 3.03
CA ALA A 23 7.68 7.35 4.20
C ALA A 23 7.36 5.96 4.79
N PRO A 24 7.52 5.77 6.11
CA PRO A 24 7.20 4.49 6.75
C PRO A 24 5.71 4.13 6.71
N SER A 25 4.86 5.12 6.46
CA SER A 25 3.42 4.96 6.29
C SER A 25 2.87 6.12 5.45
N ALA A 26 1.64 6.01 4.95
CA ALA A 26 0.87 7.09 4.33
C ALA A 26 -0.31 7.48 5.22
N TYR A 27 -0.80 8.72 5.12
CA TYR A 27 -1.99 9.16 5.86
C TYR A 27 -3.27 8.79 5.12
N SER A 28 -3.22 8.84 3.80
CA SER A 28 -4.35 8.68 2.90
C SER A 28 -4.06 7.64 1.82
N LEU A 29 -5.11 7.12 1.20
CA LEU A 29 -5.00 6.05 0.22
C LEU A 29 -5.92 6.29 -0.97
N ARG A 30 -5.36 6.15 -2.17
CA ARG A 30 -6.14 6.05 -3.40
C ARG A 30 -6.05 4.63 -3.96
N VAL A 31 -7.19 4.03 -4.25
CA VAL A 31 -7.28 2.69 -4.83
C VAL A 31 -7.89 2.79 -6.20
N VAL A 32 -7.26 2.16 -7.19
CA VAL A 32 -7.68 2.19 -8.60
C VAL A 32 -7.74 0.75 -9.11
N ASN A 33 -8.90 0.35 -9.62
CA ASN A 33 -9.08 -0.93 -10.28
C ASN A 33 -9.15 -0.72 -11.79
N GLN A 34 -8.07 -1.01 -12.51
CA GLN A 34 -8.00 -0.94 -13.97
C GLN A 34 -8.35 -2.27 -14.64
N THR A 35 -8.68 -3.30 -13.85
CA THR A 35 -9.06 -4.62 -14.34
C THR A 35 -10.53 -4.66 -14.75
N ASN A 36 -10.91 -5.73 -15.46
CA ASN A 36 -12.30 -6.08 -15.74
C ASN A 36 -12.93 -6.95 -14.63
N CYS A 37 -12.26 -7.13 -13.50
CA CYS A 37 -12.67 -7.99 -12.39
C CYS A 37 -12.97 -7.17 -11.13
N PRO A 38 -13.88 -7.61 -10.25
CA PRO A 38 -13.93 -7.05 -8.90
C PRO A 38 -12.64 -7.39 -8.16
N VAL A 39 -12.15 -6.46 -7.34
CA VAL A 39 -10.96 -6.67 -6.51
C VAL A 39 -11.31 -6.53 -5.04
N PHE A 40 -10.65 -7.32 -4.20
CA PHE A 40 -10.90 -7.38 -2.76
C PHE A 40 -9.60 -7.16 -2.00
N TYR A 41 -9.62 -6.27 -1.01
CA TYR A 41 -8.43 -5.90 -0.26
C TYR A 41 -8.76 -5.42 1.15
N SER A 42 -7.83 -5.58 2.07
CA SER A 42 -7.84 -4.94 3.39
C SER A 42 -6.62 -4.06 3.51
N VAL A 43 -6.77 -2.88 4.10
CA VAL A 43 -5.66 -1.97 4.37
C VAL A 43 -5.06 -2.34 5.72
N ILE A 44 -3.73 -2.34 5.79
CA ILE A 44 -2.96 -2.59 7.01
C ILE A 44 -2.11 -1.37 7.36
N GLY A 45 -1.83 -1.21 8.65
CA GLY A 45 -1.07 -0.06 9.12
C GLY A 45 -0.83 -0.04 10.61
N ASP A 46 -0.37 1.12 11.09
CA ASP A 46 0.05 1.33 12.47
C ASP A 46 -0.15 2.80 12.87
N GLU A 47 0.51 3.26 13.91
CA GLU A 47 0.62 4.70 14.20
C GLU A 47 1.15 5.50 13.00
N ILE A 48 0.79 6.79 12.95
CA ILE A 48 1.25 7.69 11.88
C ILE A 48 2.78 7.75 11.88
N CYS A 49 3.38 7.66 10.69
CA CYS A 49 4.83 7.57 10.50
C CYS A 49 5.50 6.35 11.15
N VAL A 50 4.74 5.32 11.53
CA VAL A 50 5.30 4.08 12.04
C VAL A 50 5.12 2.99 11.02
N CYS A 51 6.22 2.26 10.78
CA CYS A 51 6.12 1.02 10.06
C CYS A 51 5.62 -0.08 11.00
N GLY A 52 4.38 -0.50 10.81
CA GLY A 52 3.84 -1.68 11.47
C GLY A 52 2.53 -2.14 10.86
N ARG A 53 1.88 -3.06 11.56
CA ARG A 53 0.67 -3.76 11.10
C ARG A 53 -0.32 -4.01 12.25
N ASN A 54 -0.30 -3.17 13.28
CA ASN A 54 -1.19 -3.29 14.44
C ASN A 54 -2.68 -3.09 14.06
N TYR A 55 -2.94 -2.36 12.97
CA TYR A 55 -4.29 -2.08 12.48
C TYR A 55 -4.56 -2.72 11.13
N GLN A 56 -5.80 -3.20 10.96
CA GLN A 56 -6.31 -3.77 9.72
C GLN A 56 -7.77 -3.33 9.51
N SER A 57 -8.12 -2.94 8.30
CA SER A 57 -9.50 -2.62 7.93
C SER A 57 -10.33 -3.89 7.68
N GLY A 58 -11.66 -3.73 7.61
CA GLY A 58 -12.50 -4.73 6.96
C GLY A 58 -12.10 -4.95 5.50
N ILE A 59 -12.61 -6.04 4.93
CA ILE A 59 -12.40 -6.34 3.50
C ILE A 59 -13.24 -5.36 2.69
N MET A 60 -12.58 -4.56 1.87
CA MET A 60 -13.18 -3.67 0.89
C MET A 60 -13.26 -4.37 -0.46
N SER A 61 -14.23 -3.95 -1.27
CA SER A 61 -14.31 -4.35 -2.66
C SER A 61 -14.35 -3.12 -3.56
N LEU A 62 -13.77 -3.25 -4.76
CA LEU A 62 -13.84 -2.21 -5.78
C LEU A 62 -14.27 -2.86 -7.10
N ALA A 63 -15.33 -2.31 -7.69
CA ALA A 63 -15.85 -2.78 -8.97
C ALA A 63 -14.83 -2.60 -10.11
N PRO A 64 -14.95 -3.34 -11.22
CA PRO A 64 -14.16 -3.13 -12.43
C PRO A 64 -14.13 -1.67 -12.86
N GLY A 65 -12.96 -1.13 -13.23
CA GLY A 65 -12.80 0.28 -13.62
C GLY A 65 -12.97 1.30 -12.48
N GLY A 66 -13.24 0.86 -11.25
CA GLY A 66 -13.55 1.73 -10.12
C GLY A 66 -12.35 2.49 -9.56
N THR A 67 -12.63 3.57 -8.84
CA THR A 67 -11.64 4.30 -8.02
C THR A 67 -12.26 4.61 -6.66
N ALA A 68 -11.51 4.38 -5.59
CA ALA A 68 -11.86 4.78 -4.24
C ALA A 68 -10.76 5.67 -3.66
N THR A 69 -11.12 6.74 -2.96
CA THR A 69 -10.18 7.64 -2.31
C THR A 69 -10.56 7.79 -0.84
N TYR A 70 -9.62 7.47 0.04
CA TYR A 70 -9.74 7.59 1.48
C TYR A 70 -8.82 8.70 1.95
N ALA A 71 -9.40 9.79 2.46
CA ALA A 71 -8.63 10.92 2.97
C ALA A 71 -7.86 10.57 4.25
N ASN A 72 -8.30 9.54 4.98
CA ASN A 72 -7.63 8.95 6.14
C ASN A 72 -8.25 7.57 6.47
N THR A 73 -7.83 6.95 7.57
CA THR A 73 -8.28 5.62 8.02
C THR A 73 -9.59 5.61 8.81
N THR A 74 -10.20 6.77 9.16
CA THR A 74 -11.35 6.82 10.08
C THR A 74 -12.65 6.29 9.48
N PHE A 75 -12.70 6.18 8.15
CA PHE A 75 -13.88 5.71 7.41
C PHE A 75 -13.73 4.30 6.85
N PHE A 76 -12.69 3.57 7.29
CA PHE A 76 -12.54 2.18 6.88
C PHE A 76 -13.68 1.32 7.43
N PRO A 77 -14.19 0.38 6.62
CA PRO A 77 -15.36 -0.41 6.99
C PRO A 77 -15.04 -1.39 8.14
N LEU A 78 -16.08 -1.68 8.92
CA LEU A 78 -16.08 -2.75 9.92
C LEU A 78 -16.46 -4.10 9.28
N PRO A 79 -16.05 -5.25 9.85
CA PRO A 79 -15.20 -5.39 11.03
C PRO A 79 -13.74 -5.01 10.74
N GLY A 80 -13.07 -4.34 11.67
CA GLY A 80 -11.66 -3.94 11.54
C GLY A 80 -11.11 -3.50 12.90
N SER A 81 -9.79 -3.31 12.98
CA SER A 81 -9.10 -2.86 14.20
C SER A 81 -8.66 -1.40 14.16
N TYR A 82 -8.87 -0.68 13.05
CA TYR A 82 -8.61 0.76 13.01
C TYR A 82 -9.53 1.51 14.00
N PRO A 83 -8.97 2.36 14.88
CA PRO A 83 -9.77 3.22 15.74
C PRO A 83 -10.42 4.37 14.93
N PRO A 84 -11.41 5.07 15.49
CA PRO A 84 -12.04 6.25 14.86
C PRO A 84 -11.16 7.50 14.91
N ILE A 85 -9.84 7.33 14.80
CA ILE A 85 -8.81 8.37 14.81
C ILE A 85 -7.83 8.04 13.68
N PRO A 86 -7.31 9.03 12.93
CA PRO A 86 -6.39 8.76 11.83
C PRO A 86 -5.14 7.99 12.28
N LYS A 87 -4.76 6.99 11.48
CA LYS A 87 -3.59 6.12 11.68
C LYS A 87 -2.78 6.03 10.37
N GLY A 88 -1.55 5.56 10.47
CA GLY A 88 -0.69 5.32 9.33
C GLY A 88 -1.15 4.10 8.52
N ILE A 89 -0.95 4.17 7.21
CA ILE A 89 -1.21 3.10 6.24
C ILE A 89 0.14 2.58 5.75
N THR A 90 0.43 1.30 5.98
CA THR A 90 1.69 0.68 5.57
C THR A 90 1.55 -0.21 4.36
N GLY A 91 0.34 -0.70 4.06
CA GLY A 91 0.11 -1.54 2.89
C GLY A 91 -1.30 -2.05 2.79
N ALA A 92 -1.46 -3.11 1.99
CA ALA A 92 -2.72 -3.82 1.82
C ALA A 92 -2.50 -5.33 1.75
N LEU A 93 -3.43 -6.07 2.34
CA LEU A 93 -3.67 -7.49 2.10
C LEU A 93 -4.58 -7.61 0.88
N ILE A 94 -4.22 -8.52 -0.02
CA ILE A 94 -4.86 -8.68 -1.33
C ILE A 94 -5.52 -10.05 -1.37
N TYR A 95 -6.83 -10.09 -1.57
CA TYR A 95 -7.58 -11.33 -1.61
C TYR A 95 -7.88 -11.70 -3.05
N SER A 96 -7.68 -12.98 -3.37
CA SER A 96 -8.00 -13.51 -4.69
C SER A 96 -9.50 -13.45 -5.03
N GLY A 97 -10.40 -13.38 -4.05
CA GLY A 97 -11.84 -13.34 -4.28
C GLY A 97 -12.63 -12.76 -3.11
N SER A 98 -13.96 -12.78 -3.26
CA SER A 98 -14.92 -12.36 -2.24
C SER A 98 -14.74 -13.15 -0.93
N PRO A 99 -15.06 -12.57 0.25
CA PRO A 99 -15.09 -13.31 1.51
C PRO A 99 -16.02 -14.54 1.51
N ALA A 100 -16.97 -14.61 0.58
CA ALA A 100 -17.84 -15.78 0.40
C ALA A 100 -17.14 -16.99 -0.24
N CYS A 101 -15.96 -16.79 -0.85
CA CYS A 101 -15.20 -17.85 -1.48
C CYS A 101 -14.43 -18.67 -0.44
N GLN A 102 -14.39 -19.99 -0.63
CA GLN A 102 -13.57 -20.85 0.22
C GLN A 102 -12.08 -20.58 -0.04
N ASN A 103 -11.34 -20.21 1.01
CA ASN A 103 -9.88 -20.04 1.00
C ASN A 103 -9.33 -19.06 -0.07
N PRO A 104 -9.70 -17.77 -0.06
CA PRO A 104 -9.04 -16.81 -0.92
C PRO A 104 -7.55 -16.77 -0.57
N THR A 105 -6.70 -17.06 -1.56
CA THR A 105 -5.26 -16.79 -1.44
C THR A 105 -5.06 -15.33 -1.09
N THR A 106 -4.19 -15.08 -0.10
CA THR A 106 -3.89 -13.74 0.40
C THR A 106 -2.46 -13.36 0.05
N GLY A 107 -2.30 -12.26 -0.66
CA GLY A 107 -1.02 -11.58 -0.86
C GLY A 107 -0.89 -10.35 0.02
N VAL A 108 0.28 -9.73 -0.01
CA VAL A 108 0.53 -8.44 0.64
C VAL A 108 1.32 -7.54 -0.29
N VAL A 109 1.01 -6.25 -0.31
CA VAL A 109 1.82 -5.20 -0.92
C VAL A 109 1.90 -3.99 0.02
N GLY A 110 2.93 -3.16 -0.09
CA GLY A 110 3.00 -1.97 0.76
C GLY A 110 4.33 -1.22 0.69
N GLN A 111 4.62 -0.48 1.75
CA GLN A 111 5.83 0.33 1.88
C GLN A 111 7.09 -0.56 1.81
N PRO A 112 8.04 -0.28 0.90
CA PRO A 112 9.18 -1.15 0.68
C PRO A 112 10.29 -0.92 1.71
N ALA A 113 11.40 -1.62 1.55
CA ALA A 113 12.61 -1.37 2.32
C ALA A 113 13.17 0.05 2.03
N PRO A 114 13.82 0.71 3.02
CA PRO A 114 14.08 0.23 4.38
C PRO A 114 12.91 0.43 5.35
N ALA A 115 11.82 1.09 4.92
CA ALA A 115 10.71 1.46 5.79
C ALA A 115 9.95 0.26 6.39
N CYS A 116 9.41 -0.62 5.54
CA CYS A 116 8.56 -1.74 5.98
C CYS A 116 8.82 -3.09 5.33
N THR A 117 9.80 -3.18 4.43
CA THR A 117 10.18 -4.45 3.77
C THR A 117 9.01 -5.18 3.10
N LEU A 118 7.98 -4.45 2.66
CA LEU A 118 6.85 -5.01 1.92
C LEU A 118 7.14 -5.04 0.42
N PRO A 119 6.70 -6.07 -0.31
CA PRO A 119 6.82 -6.07 -1.75
C PRO A 119 5.94 -4.98 -2.35
N LEU A 120 6.43 -4.34 -3.41
CA LEU A 120 5.65 -3.33 -4.14
C LEU A 120 4.62 -3.95 -5.09
N ASN A 121 4.81 -5.20 -5.48
CA ASN A 121 3.96 -5.85 -6.47
C ASN A 121 3.57 -7.25 -6.01
N TYR A 122 2.37 -7.68 -6.38
CA TYR A 122 1.89 -9.04 -6.21
C TYR A 122 1.06 -9.44 -7.43
N SER A 123 1.02 -10.73 -7.75
CA SER A 123 0.26 -11.25 -8.88
C SER A 123 -0.50 -12.48 -8.44
N TYR A 124 -1.76 -12.60 -8.86
CA TYR A 124 -2.66 -13.65 -8.41
C TYR A 124 -3.76 -13.89 -9.44
N LEU A 125 -4.42 -15.03 -9.32
CA LEU A 125 -5.63 -15.30 -10.07
C LEU A 125 -6.83 -14.66 -9.36
N GLY A 126 -7.46 -13.68 -10.00
CA GLY A 126 -8.67 -13.01 -9.52
C GLY A 126 -9.91 -13.87 -9.72
N LEU A 127 -10.79 -13.82 -8.72
CA LEU A 127 -12.09 -14.48 -8.68
C LEU A 127 -13.20 -13.43 -8.63
N GLY A 128 -14.31 -13.72 -9.30
CA GLY A 128 -15.52 -12.91 -9.27
C GLY A 128 -16.27 -13.00 -7.93
N TYR A 129 -17.45 -12.36 -7.88
CA TYR A 129 -18.29 -12.39 -6.68
C TYR A 129 -18.87 -13.79 -6.39
N GLN A 130 -18.99 -14.65 -7.40
CA GLN A 130 -19.49 -16.03 -7.29
C GLN A 130 -18.35 -17.06 -7.29
N CYS A 131 -17.11 -16.61 -7.02
CA CYS A 131 -15.92 -17.44 -6.95
C CYS A 131 -15.53 -18.11 -8.27
N GLU A 132 -16.07 -17.61 -9.38
CA GLU A 132 -15.68 -17.96 -10.72
C GLU A 132 -14.32 -17.34 -11.06
N ARG A 133 -13.54 -18.04 -11.88
CA ARG A 133 -12.27 -17.52 -12.40
C ARG A 133 -12.54 -16.26 -13.24
N CYS A 134 -11.86 -15.16 -12.94
CA CYS A 134 -12.01 -13.91 -13.69
C CYS A 134 -10.80 -13.64 -14.61
N SER A 135 -9.66 -13.23 -14.07
CA SER A 135 -8.43 -13.00 -14.84
C SER A 135 -7.19 -13.06 -13.94
N ASP A 136 -6.00 -13.11 -14.54
CA ASP A 136 -4.76 -12.94 -13.80
C ASP A 136 -4.55 -11.44 -13.53
N ILE A 137 -4.54 -11.06 -12.25
CA ILE A 137 -4.48 -9.67 -11.80
C ILE A 137 -3.09 -9.39 -11.24
N ARG A 138 -2.56 -8.21 -11.57
CA ARG A 138 -1.39 -7.64 -10.92
C ARG A 138 -1.81 -6.48 -10.06
N VAL A 139 -1.17 -6.36 -8.92
CA VAL A 139 -1.38 -5.25 -8.00
C VAL A 139 -0.06 -4.59 -7.68
N ARG A 140 -0.07 -3.26 -7.65
CA ARG A 140 1.08 -2.42 -7.36
C ARG A 140 0.76 -1.43 -6.25
N TRP A 141 1.66 -1.34 -5.29
CA TRP A 141 1.73 -0.28 -4.31
C TRP A 141 2.63 0.86 -4.81
N ILE A 142 2.15 2.09 -4.70
CA ILE A 142 2.94 3.31 -4.90
C ILE A 142 3.05 4.00 -3.54
N PRO A 143 4.26 4.02 -2.94
CA PRO A 143 4.53 4.73 -1.70
C PRO A 143 4.13 6.21 -1.75
N ALA A 144 3.67 6.74 -0.62
CA ALA A 144 3.63 8.18 -0.40
C ALA A 144 5.04 8.76 -0.24
N ASN A 145 5.28 10.00 -0.67
CA ASN A 145 6.60 10.62 -0.50
C ASN A 145 6.87 11.00 0.96
N ASN A 146 5.82 11.31 1.71
CA ASN A 146 5.87 11.60 3.15
C ASN A 146 4.63 11.02 3.86
N CYS A 147 4.62 11.04 5.19
CA CYS A 147 3.54 10.43 5.96
C CYS A 147 2.19 11.12 5.82
N GLN A 148 2.13 12.34 5.29
CA GLN A 148 0.89 13.13 5.16
C GLN A 148 0.25 12.99 3.77
N GLU A 149 0.96 12.35 2.83
CA GLU A 149 0.53 12.17 1.46
C GLU A 149 -0.24 10.86 1.22
N TYR A 150 -0.76 10.75 -0.01
CA TYR A 150 -1.48 9.58 -0.49
C TYR A 150 -0.50 8.49 -0.94
N ALA A 151 -0.68 7.28 -0.44
CA ALA A 151 -0.24 6.08 -1.15
C ALA A 151 -1.25 5.72 -2.24
N GLN A 152 -0.83 4.92 -3.22
CA GLN A 152 -1.74 4.36 -4.23
C GLN A 152 -1.67 2.84 -4.28
N LEU A 153 -2.83 2.21 -4.41
CA LEU A 153 -2.98 0.78 -4.67
C LEU A 153 -3.67 0.63 -6.03
N ILE A 154 -2.95 0.06 -7.00
CA ILE A 154 -3.42 -0.04 -8.39
C ILE A 154 -3.51 -1.51 -8.77
N PHE A 155 -4.67 -1.94 -9.26
CA PHE A 155 -4.90 -3.26 -9.85
C PHE A 155 -4.97 -3.13 -11.38
N TYR A 156 -4.30 -4.02 -12.12
CA TYR A 156 -4.24 -4.04 -13.58
C TYR A 156 -3.97 -5.43 -14.15
#